data_AF-A0A1Y4AU74-F1
#
_entry.id   AF-A0A1Y4AU74-F1
#
_cell.length_a   1.000
_cell.length_b   1.000
_cell.length_c   1.000
_cell.angle_alpha   90.00
_cell.angle_beta   90.00
_cell.angle_gamma   90.00
#
_symmetry.space_group_name_H-M   'P 1'
#
loop_
_entity.id
_entity.type
_entity.pdbx_description
1 polymer ?
#
loop_
_entity_poly.entity_id
_entity_poly.type
_entity_poly.pdbx_seq_one_letter_code
_entity_poly.pdbx_strand_id
1 'polypeptide(L)'
;MHTGREFMVRFWANVKSLFNTHTTNKNNPHGVTKSQIGLANVENKSSATIRGEMTSDNVTDALGYTPLDAAKKGAASGVAELDATGKVPSAQLPSYVDDTIEGYLSGGKFYKESSHTTQITGEAGKIYVELSTNKTYRWSGSTYVEISQSLALGETSTTAYRGDRGKAAYDHISNKSNPHSVTKSQVGLGNVPNVATNDQTPTFTAVNEDTALVSGEKLSSILGKIARTILTVISLKNTVDELNSNLDNLIKTQSFAGYVNLPSKGEGNVDMGRLNIPTGYTYIGVISKDSDYGDQFLCSFQRYGDHIYVVVRNTFAGTLTGDVSCTALFLKN
;
A
#
# COMPACT_ATOMS: atom_id res chain seq x y z
N MET A 1 -19.36 -150.06 26.18
CA MET A 1 -19.87 -149.23 25.07
C MET A 1 -20.81 -148.20 25.65
N HIS A 2 -20.37 -146.94 25.81
CA HIS A 2 -21.32 -145.87 26.07
C HIS A 2 -22.22 -145.74 24.84
N THR A 3 -23.53 -145.80 25.04
CA THR A 3 -24.50 -145.65 23.95
C THR A 3 -24.32 -144.25 23.35
N GLY A 4 -24.41 -144.11 22.03
CA GLY A 4 -24.15 -142.81 21.35
C GLY A 4 -24.97 -141.64 21.92
N ARG A 5 -26.10 -141.91 22.57
CA ARG A 5 -26.92 -140.95 23.30
C ARG A 5 -26.17 -140.28 24.46
N GLU A 6 -25.47 -141.04 25.30
CA GLU A 6 -24.74 -140.51 26.47
C GLU A 6 -23.59 -139.58 26.06
N PHE A 7 -22.89 -139.93 24.97
CA PHE A 7 -21.83 -139.09 24.42
C PHE A 7 -22.40 -137.74 23.95
N MET A 8 -23.50 -137.74 23.20
CA MET A 8 -24.11 -136.51 22.69
C MET A 8 -24.63 -135.60 23.81
N VAL A 9 -25.22 -136.16 24.87
CA VAL A 9 -25.68 -135.38 26.03
C VAL A 9 -24.51 -134.68 26.74
N ARG A 10 -23.41 -135.40 27.00
CA ARG A 10 -22.22 -134.83 27.64
C ARG A 10 -21.52 -133.80 26.75
N PHE A 11 -21.43 -134.06 25.45
CA PHE A 11 -20.88 -133.13 24.48
C PHE A 11 -21.64 -131.80 24.49
N TRP A 12 -22.97 -131.84 24.36
CA TRP A 12 -23.79 -130.62 24.36
C TRP A 12 -23.79 -129.90 25.72
N ALA A 13 -23.71 -130.63 26.83
CA ALA A 13 -23.56 -130.03 28.16
C ALA A 13 -22.25 -129.24 28.29
N ASN A 14 -21.13 -129.80 27.79
CA ASN A 14 -19.83 -129.12 27.79
C ASN A 14 -19.83 -127.89 26.87
N VAL A 15 -20.38 -127.99 25.66
CA VAL A 15 -20.52 -126.84 24.74
C VAL A 15 -21.36 -125.74 25.38
N LYS A 16 -22.50 -126.08 25.98
CA LYS A 16 -23.37 -125.11 26.67
C LYS A 16 -22.64 -124.46 27.84
N SER A 17 -21.84 -125.21 28.60
CA SER A 17 -21.02 -124.68 29.70
C SER A 17 -19.96 -123.69 29.20
N LEU A 18 -19.21 -124.04 28.14
CA LEU A 18 -18.20 -123.16 27.53
C LEU A 18 -18.83 -121.90 26.96
N PHE A 19 -19.96 -122.03 26.26
CA PHE A 19 -20.70 -120.91 25.70
C PHE A 19 -21.26 -119.98 26.78
N ASN A 20 -21.84 -120.54 27.85
CA ASN A 20 -22.34 -119.75 28.98
C ASN A 20 -21.17 -119.04 29.71
N THR A 21 -20.02 -119.69 29.83
CA THR A 21 -18.80 -119.09 30.40
C THR A 21 -18.32 -117.93 29.54
N HIS A 22 -18.34 -118.07 28.22
CA HIS A 22 -17.95 -117.02 27.28
C HIS A 22 -18.94 -115.84 27.29
N THR A 23 -20.24 -116.11 27.14
CA THR A 23 -21.29 -115.07 27.07
C THR A 23 -21.46 -114.25 28.35
N THR A 24 -21.11 -114.82 29.51
CA THR A 24 -21.13 -114.11 30.80
C THR A 24 -19.81 -113.43 31.14
N ASN A 25 -18.73 -113.69 30.40
CA ASN A 25 -17.42 -113.08 30.64
C ASN A 25 -17.43 -111.58 30.28
N LYS A 26 -17.17 -110.72 31.27
CA LYS A 26 -17.05 -109.26 31.11
C LYS A 26 -15.61 -108.76 31.09
N ASN A 27 -14.63 -109.66 31.18
CA ASN A 27 -13.23 -109.33 30.94
C ASN A 27 -13.01 -109.09 29.44
N ASN A 28 -11.75 -108.99 29.03
CA ASN A 28 -11.37 -108.88 27.63
C ASN A 28 -10.89 -110.24 27.07
N PRO A 29 -11.78 -111.25 26.86
CA PRO A 29 -11.38 -112.58 26.40
C PRO A 29 -10.91 -112.61 24.95
N HIS A 30 -11.21 -111.57 24.17
CA HIS A 30 -10.84 -111.44 22.77
C HIS A 30 -9.61 -110.55 22.56
N GLY A 31 -9.03 -110.01 23.64
CA GLY A 31 -7.87 -109.12 23.55
C GLY A 31 -8.13 -107.86 22.72
N VAL A 32 -9.37 -107.35 22.68
CA VAL A 32 -9.69 -106.12 21.95
C VAL A 32 -8.84 -104.96 22.48
N THR A 33 -8.28 -104.19 21.56
CA THR A 33 -7.36 -103.08 21.84
C THR A 33 -8.10 -101.75 21.86
N LYS A 34 -7.49 -100.71 22.46
CA LYS A 34 -8.03 -99.33 22.42
C LYS A 34 -8.26 -98.84 20.99
N SER A 35 -7.42 -99.23 20.04
CA SER A 35 -7.57 -98.85 18.63
C SER A 35 -8.82 -99.45 18.00
N GLN A 36 -9.15 -100.72 18.32
CA GLN A 36 -10.32 -101.40 17.77
C GLN A 36 -11.64 -100.76 18.22
N ILE A 37 -11.65 -100.05 19.35
CA ILE A 37 -12.81 -99.31 19.86
C ILE A 37 -12.71 -97.79 19.62
N GLY A 38 -11.73 -97.31 18.84
CA GLY A 38 -11.58 -95.89 18.50
C GLY A 38 -10.99 -95.00 19.59
N LEU A 39 -10.41 -95.57 20.65
CA LEU A 39 -9.85 -94.86 21.80
C LEU A 39 -8.30 -94.87 21.82
N ALA A 40 -7.66 -94.99 20.65
CA ALA A 40 -6.19 -95.15 20.55
C ALA A 40 -5.40 -94.00 21.21
N ASN A 41 -5.90 -92.77 21.10
CA ASN A 41 -5.24 -91.57 21.63
C ASN A 41 -5.62 -91.26 23.09
N VAL A 42 -6.52 -92.04 23.70
CA VAL A 42 -6.97 -91.79 25.06
C VAL A 42 -6.00 -92.43 26.06
N GLU A 43 -5.36 -91.59 26.86
CA GLU A 43 -4.53 -92.02 27.97
C GLU A 43 -5.37 -92.71 29.07
N ASN A 44 -4.84 -93.80 29.65
CA ASN A 44 -5.53 -94.49 30.74
C ASN A 44 -5.10 -93.88 32.09
N LYS A 45 -5.63 -92.69 32.40
CA LYS A 45 -5.35 -91.97 33.64
C LYS A 45 -6.61 -91.87 34.50
N SER A 46 -6.43 -91.80 35.82
CA SER A 46 -7.54 -91.49 36.72
C SER A 46 -7.93 -90.02 36.60
N SER A 47 -9.18 -89.69 36.92
CA SER A 47 -9.64 -88.30 36.95
C SER A 47 -8.85 -87.44 37.93
N ALA A 48 -8.33 -88.04 39.02
CA ALA A 48 -7.44 -87.36 39.96
C ALA A 48 -6.09 -86.99 39.34
N THR A 49 -5.51 -87.88 38.52
CA THR A 49 -4.23 -87.61 37.82
C THR A 49 -4.41 -86.49 36.80
N ILE A 50 -5.46 -86.57 35.97
CA ILE A 50 -5.78 -85.53 34.98
C ILE A 50 -5.95 -84.17 35.65
N ARG A 51 -6.67 -84.09 36.77
CA ARG A 51 -6.81 -82.84 37.53
C ARG A 51 -5.51 -82.38 38.19
N GLY A 52 -4.65 -83.30 38.62
CA GLY A 52 -3.34 -82.97 39.19
C GLY A 52 -2.35 -82.41 38.16
N GLU A 53 -2.48 -82.82 36.90
CA GLU A 53 -1.70 -82.27 35.78
C GLU A 53 -2.15 -80.85 35.39
N MET A 54 -3.34 -80.40 35.82
CA MET A 54 -3.81 -79.03 35.62
C MET A 54 -3.28 -78.09 36.71
N THR A 55 -1.97 -77.87 36.72
CA THR A 55 -1.31 -76.92 37.62
C THR A 55 -1.42 -75.49 37.08
N SER A 56 -1.27 -74.49 37.97
CA SER A 56 -1.22 -73.08 37.56
C SER A 56 -0.10 -72.80 36.56
N ASP A 57 1.04 -73.48 36.66
CA ASP A 57 2.16 -73.34 35.74
C ASP A 57 1.81 -73.87 34.36
N ASN A 58 1.25 -75.09 34.27
CA ASN A 58 0.83 -75.67 32.99
C ASN A 58 -0.26 -74.83 32.30
N VAL A 59 -1.15 -74.21 33.09
CA VAL A 59 -2.16 -73.28 32.56
C VAL A 59 -1.51 -71.98 32.08
N THR A 60 -0.55 -71.44 32.82
CA THR A 60 0.17 -70.19 32.44
C THR A 60 1.00 -70.40 31.18
N ASP A 61 1.72 -71.52 31.09
CA ASP A 61 2.50 -71.90 29.91
C ASP A 61 1.61 -72.06 28.67
N ALA A 62 0.44 -72.68 28.84
CA ALA A 62 -0.53 -72.80 27.76
C ALA A 62 -1.12 -71.45 27.31
N LEU A 63 -1.26 -70.48 28.23
CA LEU A 63 -1.72 -69.13 27.90
C LEU A 63 -0.63 -68.26 27.25
N GLY A 64 0.65 -68.55 27.49
CA GLY A 64 1.78 -67.78 26.99
C GLY A 64 1.99 -66.43 27.67
N TYR A 65 1.27 -66.15 28.76
CA TYR A 65 1.46 -64.99 29.62
C TYR A 65 1.00 -65.31 31.04
N THR A 66 1.54 -64.58 32.03
CA THR A 66 1.06 -64.65 33.41
C THR A 66 -0.17 -63.78 33.58
N PRO A 67 -1.35 -64.33 33.94
CA PRO A 67 -2.52 -63.53 34.22
C PRO A 67 -2.26 -62.49 35.31
N LEU A 68 -2.77 -61.28 35.10
CA LEU A 68 -2.66 -60.21 36.09
C LEU A 68 -3.46 -60.60 37.34
N ASP A 69 -2.78 -60.61 38.48
CA ASP A 69 -3.42 -60.72 39.77
C ASP A 69 -4.32 -59.50 40.01
N ALA A 70 -5.62 -59.75 40.20
CA ALA A 70 -6.60 -58.70 40.45
C ALA A 70 -6.25 -57.85 41.67
N ALA A 71 -5.55 -58.43 42.66
CA ALA A 71 -5.09 -57.70 43.84
C ALA A 71 -3.99 -56.67 43.54
N LYS A 72 -3.33 -56.75 42.37
CA LYS A 72 -2.30 -55.79 41.94
C LYS A 72 -2.86 -54.60 41.17
N LYS A 73 -4.15 -54.60 40.82
CA LYS A 73 -4.76 -53.50 40.08
C LYS A 73 -5.05 -52.33 41.03
N GLY A 74 -4.52 -51.15 40.72
CA GLY A 74 -4.68 -49.95 41.56
C GLY A 74 -3.98 -50.02 42.92
N ALA A 75 -3.21 -51.07 43.18
CA ALA A 75 -2.45 -51.25 44.42
C ALA A 75 -1.04 -50.62 44.31
N ALA A 76 -0.46 -50.26 45.46
CA ALA A 76 0.93 -49.80 45.52
C ALA A 76 1.88 -50.89 44.99
N SER A 77 2.87 -50.48 44.18
CA SER A 77 3.77 -51.40 43.45
C SER A 77 3.06 -52.35 42.47
N GLY A 78 1.82 -52.04 42.10
CA GLY A 78 1.00 -52.77 41.14
C GLY A 78 0.94 -52.10 39.76
N VAL A 79 -0.18 -52.31 39.08
CA VAL A 79 -0.46 -51.73 37.75
C VAL A 79 -1.61 -50.73 37.87
N ALA A 80 -1.47 -49.58 37.21
CA ALA A 80 -2.52 -48.57 37.15
C ALA A 80 -3.78 -49.10 36.44
N GLU A 81 -4.94 -48.69 36.92
CA GLU A 81 -6.22 -48.99 36.26
C GLU A 81 -6.61 -47.87 35.31
N LEU A 82 -7.57 -48.16 34.43
CA LEU A 82 -8.24 -47.16 33.62
C LEU A 82 -9.69 -47.05 34.04
N ASP A 83 -10.22 -45.83 34.09
CA ASP A 83 -11.62 -45.53 34.30
C ASP A 83 -12.47 -45.88 33.06
N ALA A 84 -13.77 -45.61 33.13
CA ALA A 84 -14.72 -45.86 32.03
C ALA A 84 -14.38 -45.11 30.72
N THR A 85 -13.51 -44.10 30.78
CA THR A 85 -13.05 -43.31 29.63
C THR A 85 -11.66 -43.71 29.12
N GLY A 86 -11.04 -44.72 29.73
CA GLY A 86 -9.70 -45.19 29.35
C GLY A 86 -8.57 -44.33 29.93
N LYS A 87 -8.78 -43.64 31.05
CA LYS A 87 -7.78 -42.79 31.72
C LYS A 87 -7.42 -43.31 33.10
N VAL A 88 -6.18 -43.08 33.55
CA VAL A 88 -5.78 -43.42 34.92
C VAL A 88 -6.54 -42.51 35.90
N PRO A 89 -7.30 -43.04 36.87
CA PRO A 89 -8.02 -42.24 37.85
C PRO A 89 -7.06 -41.34 38.65
N SER A 90 -7.46 -40.10 38.95
CA SER A 90 -6.64 -39.15 39.71
C SER A 90 -6.22 -39.67 41.09
N ALA A 91 -7.02 -40.55 41.70
CA ALA A 91 -6.67 -41.23 42.95
C ALA A 91 -5.41 -42.12 42.87
N GLN A 92 -5.00 -42.52 41.66
CA GLN A 92 -3.76 -43.27 41.40
C GLN A 92 -2.60 -42.37 40.97
N LEU A 93 -2.84 -41.06 40.80
CA LEU A 93 -1.83 -40.07 40.48
C LEU A 93 -1.36 -39.37 41.75
N PRO A 94 -0.07 -39.02 41.86
CA PRO A 94 0.39 -38.12 42.90
C PRO A 94 -0.31 -36.76 42.80
N SER A 95 -0.58 -36.11 43.93
CA SER A 95 -1.35 -34.85 43.99
C SER A 95 -0.78 -33.72 43.12
N TYR A 96 0.53 -33.72 42.84
CA TYR A 96 1.17 -32.66 42.03
C TYR A 96 0.93 -32.76 40.52
N VAL A 97 0.28 -33.82 40.03
CA VAL A 97 -0.01 -33.98 38.60
C VAL A 97 -1.27 -33.21 38.16
N ASP A 98 -2.12 -32.79 39.09
CA ASP A 98 -3.40 -32.10 38.81
C ASP A 98 -3.51 -30.71 39.48
N ASP A 99 -2.71 -30.43 40.51
CA ASP A 99 -2.93 -29.23 41.32
C ASP A 99 -2.21 -28.00 40.76
N THR A 100 -2.96 -27.13 40.09
CA THR A 100 -2.66 -25.69 40.05
C THR A 100 -3.28 -25.04 41.29
N ILE A 101 -2.45 -24.41 42.12
CA ILE A 101 -2.88 -23.82 43.39
C ILE A 101 -3.16 -22.33 43.16
N GLU A 102 -4.42 -21.94 43.29
CA GLU A 102 -4.84 -20.55 43.20
C GLU A 102 -4.92 -19.89 44.58
N GLY A 103 -4.56 -18.61 44.66
CA GLY A 103 -4.53 -17.89 45.93
C GLY A 103 -3.94 -16.48 45.82
N TYR A 104 -3.56 -15.91 46.96
CA TYR A 104 -3.12 -14.52 47.10
C TYR A 104 -1.71 -14.48 47.71
N LEU A 105 -0.75 -13.85 47.04
CA LEU A 105 0.62 -13.70 47.53
C LEU A 105 0.74 -12.42 48.37
N SER A 106 1.14 -12.54 49.63
CA SER A 106 1.42 -11.39 50.49
C SER A 106 2.60 -11.70 51.41
N GLY A 107 3.54 -10.75 51.54
CA GLY A 107 4.72 -10.92 52.39
C GLY A 107 5.58 -12.15 52.04
N GLY A 108 5.61 -12.58 50.78
CA GLY A 108 6.35 -13.76 50.32
C GLY A 108 5.70 -15.11 50.64
N LYS A 109 4.45 -15.10 51.12
CA LYS A 109 3.65 -16.30 51.46
C LYS A 109 2.37 -16.32 50.64
N PHE A 110 1.93 -17.52 50.28
CA PHE A 110 0.69 -17.73 49.53
C PHE A 110 -0.47 -17.99 50.49
N TYR A 111 -1.65 -17.48 50.19
CA TYR A 111 -2.84 -17.60 51.03
C TYR A 111 -4.05 -18.00 50.20
N LYS A 112 -4.99 -18.73 50.80
CA LYS A 112 -6.18 -19.22 50.11
C LYS A 112 -7.20 -18.11 49.83
N GLU A 113 -7.21 -17.06 50.65
CA GLU A 113 -8.16 -15.95 50.58
C GLU A 113 -7.45 -14.59 50.58
N SER A 114 -8.12 -13.57 50.03
CA SER A 114 -7.61 -12.20 49.93
C SER A 114 -7.42 -11.51 51.29
N SER A 115 -8.00 -12.05 52.36
CA SER A 115 -7.77 -11.62 53.75
C SER A 115 -6.43 -12.09 54.32
N HIS A 116 -5.69 -12.96 53.61
CA HIS A 116 -4.38 -13.48 54.00
C HIS A 116 -4.36 -14.15 55.40
N THR A 117 -5.44 -14.86 55.74
CA THR A 117 -5.60 -15.54 57.03
C THR A 117 -5.14 -17.00 56.99
N THR A 118 -5.42 -17.72 55.89
CA THR A 118 -5.06 -19.13 55.74
C THR A 118 -3.86 -19.27 54.82
N GLN A 119 -2.67 -19.49 55.38
CA GLN A 119 -1.45 -19.67 54.60
C GLN A 119 -1.44 -21.04 53.90
N ILE A 120 -1.07 -21.06 52.63
CA ILE A 120 -0.77 -22.26 51.86
C ILE A 120 0.73 -22.55 51.97
N THR A 121 1.06 -23.76 52.41
CA THR A 121 2.44 -24.24 52.48
C THR A 121 2.98 -24.48 51.07
N GLY A 122 4.20 -24.02 50.83
CA GLY A 122 4.88 -24.24 49.55
C GLY A 122 5.31 -25.68 49.38
N GLU A 123 4.95 -26.29 48.26
CA GLU A 123 5.24 -27.66 47.89
C GLU A 123 6.00 -27.69 46.56
N ALA A 124 7.06 -28.50 46.50
CA ALA A 124 7.84 -28.67 45.28
C ALA A 124 6.99 -29.32 44.17
N GLY A 125 7.17 -28.88 42.93
CA GLY A 125 6.46 -29.44 41.78
C GLY A 125 5.04 -28.89 41.54
N LYS A 126 4.52 -28.02 42.41
CA LYS A 126 3.24 -27.33 42.22
C LYS A 126 3.42 -26.00 41.50
N ILE A 127 2.40 -25.62 40.73
CA ILE A 127 2.27 -24.30 40.12
C ILE A 127 1.29 -23.48 40.96
N TYR A 128 1.67 -22.24 41.26
CA TYR A 128 0.87 -21.31 42.05
C TYR A 128 0.43 -20.13 41.18
N VAL A 129 -0.86 -19.83 41.13
CA VAL A 129 -1.42 -18.71 40.35
C VAL A 129 -1.96 -17.67 41.31
N GLU A 130 -1.36 -16.50 41.32
CA GLU A 130 -1.77 -15.40 42.18
C GLU A 130 -2.95 -14.67 41.55
N LEU A 131 -4.08 -14.65 42.25
CA LEU A 131 -5.38 -14.26 41.71
C LEU A 131 -5.55 -12.75 41.49
N SER A 132 -4.78 -11.90 42.18
CA SER A 132 -4.88 -10.43 42.02
C SER A 132 -4.14 -9.90 40.80
N THR A 133 -3.03 -10.52 40.40
CA THR A 133 -2.15 -10.06 39.32
C THR A 133 -2.01 -11.08 38.19
N ASN A 134 -2.61 -12.27 38.33
CA ASN A 134 -2.51 -13.41 37.40
C ASN A 134 -1.07 -13.88 37.16
N LYS A 135 -0.17 -13.59 38.11
CA LYS A 135 1.22 -14.02 38.05
C LYS A 135 1.35 -15.48 38.45
N THR A 136 2.19 -16.20 37.74
CA THR A 136 2.46 -17.61 37.97
C THR A 136 3.78 -17.79 38.72
N TYR A 137 3.77 -18.59 39.77
CA TYR A 137 4.91 -18.86 40.65
C TYR A 137 5.18 -20.35 40.79
N ARG A 138 6.43 -20.69 41.13
CA ARG A 138 6.85 -22.03 41.59
C ARG A 138 7.49 -21.93 42.96
N TRP A 139 7.34 -22.97 43.78
CA TRP A 139 8.05 -23.06 45.06
C TRP A 139 9.51 -23.50 44.84
N SER A 140 10.47 -22.71 45.33
CA SER A 140 11.91 -23.01 45.21
C SER A 140 12.46 -23.91 46.33
N GLY A 141 11.64 -24.23 47.33
CA GLY A 141 12.09 -24.85 48.60
C GLY A 141 12.13 -23.86 49.76
N SER A 142 12.28 -22.56 49.49
CA SER A 142 12.31 -21.51 50.52
C SER A 142 11.43 -20.30 50.20
N THR A 143 11.24 -19.98 48.92
CA THR A 143 10.43 -18.82 48.47
C THR A 143 9.66 -19.13 47.20
N TYR A 144 8.56 -18.40 46.97
CA TYR A 144 7.85 -18.42 45.70
C TYR A 144 8.59 -17.59 44.65
N VAL A 145 8.92 -18.21 43.50
CA VAL A 145 9.64 -17.60 42.40
C VAL A 145 8.73 -17.47 41.19
N GLU A 146 8.58 -16.26 40.65
CA GLU A 146 7.77 -16.00 39.46
C GLU A 146 8.35 -16.75 38.25
N ILE A 147 7.52 -17.50 37.54
CA ILE A 147 7.92 -18.33 36.38
C ILE A 147 8.08 -17.45 35.14
N SER A 148 7.21 -16.47 34.97
CA SER A 148 7.20 -15.53 33.85
C SER A 148 7.16 -14.10 34.39
N GLN A 149 8.32 -13.56 34.77
CA GLN A 149 8.40 -12.13 35.06
C GLN A 149 7.96 -11.37 33.80
N SER A 150 6.90 -10.58 33.92
CA SER A 150 6.43 -9.71 32.84
C SER A 150 7.60 -8.87 32.33
N LEU A 151 7.88 -9.00 31.04
CA LEU A 151 8.97 -8.30 30.37
C LEU A 151 8.73 -6.79 30.52
N ALA A 152 9.56 -6.10 31.31
CA ALA A 152 9.43 -4.66 31.49
C ALA A 152 9.76 -3.94 30.17
N LEU A 153 8.93 -2.97 29.78
CA LEU A 153 9.19 -2.14 28.60
C LEU A 153 10.16 -1.00 28.95
N GLY A 154 11.18 -0.78 28.13
CA GLY A 154 12.22 0.22 28.39
C GLY A 154 13.33 0.24 27.34
N GLU A 155 14.40 0.98 27.65
CA GLU A 155 15.58 1.15 26.77
C GLU A 155 16.89 0.62 27.37
N THR A 156 16.80 -0.15 28.47
CA THR A 156 17.95 -0.76 29.16
C THR A 156 18.17 -2.21 28.73
N SER A 157 19.33 -2.78 29.04
CA SER A 157 19.65 -4.19 28.73
C SER A 157 18.74 -5.21 29.41
N THR A 158 17.98 -4.82 30.44
CA THR A 158 17.06 -5.70 31.19
C THR A 158 15.59 -5.48 30.81
N THR A 159 15.31 -4.67 29.79
CA THR A 159 13.95 -4.30 29.35
C THR A 159 13.78 -4.54 27.86
N ALA A 160 12.56 -4.87 27.43
CA ALA A 160 12.24 -4.93 26.00
C ALA A 160 11.84 -3.57 25.45
N TYR A 161 12.24 -3.27 24.22
CA TYR A 161 11.72 -2.09 23.53
C TYR A 161 10.22 -2.21 23.28
N ARG A 162 9.52 -1.07 23.26
CA ARG A 162 8.13 -1.00 22.82
C ARG A 162 8.00 -1.53 21.38
N GLY A 163 7.00 -2.38 21.13
CA GLY A 163 6.82 -3.07 19.85
C GLY A 163 6.58 -2.15 18.63
N ASP A 164 6.09 -0.93 18.83
CA ASP A 164 5.83 0.04 17.76
C ASP A 164 7.05 0.87 17.35
N ARG A 165 8.19 0.73 18.05
CA ARG A 165 9.41 1.51 17.77
C ARG A 165 9.90 1.35 16.34
N GLY A 166 9.77 0.14 15.77
CA GLY A 166 10.11 -0.13 14.37
C GLY A 166 9.25 0.67 13.38
N LYS A 167 7.93 0.74 13.62
CA LYS A 167 7.02 1.54 12.81
C LYS A 167 7.33 3.04 12.94
N ALA A 168 7.54 3.53 14.15
CA ALA A 168 7.89 4.93 14.39
C ALA A 168 9.19 5.34 13.67
N ALA A 169 10.22 4.48 13.70
CA ALA A 169 11.47 4.71 12.97
C ALA A 169 11.26 4.68 11.45
N TYR A 170 10.48 3.72 10.94
CA TYR A 170 10.18 3.61 9.52
C TYR A 170 9.38 4.82 8.99
N ASP A 171 8.36 5.26 9.73
CA ASP A 171 7.57 6.45 9.41
C ASP A 171 8.46 7.70 9.40
N HIS A 172 9.39 7.81 10.36
CA HIS A 172 10.35 8.91 10.43
C HIS A 172 11.33 8.93 9.25
N ILE A 173 11.89 7.78 8.85
CA ILE A 173 12.81 7.67 7.70
C ILE A 173 12.09 7.96 6.37
N SER A 174 10.81 7.59 6.29
CA SER A 174 9.95 7.85 5.13
C SER A 174 9.47 9.30 5.06
N ASN A 175 9.51 10.03 6.18
CA ASN A 175 9.07 11.42 6.25
C ASN A 175 10.03 12.34 5.46
N LYS A 176 9.49 13.01 4.42
CA LYS A 176 10.21 14.00 3.59
C LYS A 176 9.87 15.45 3.92
N SER A 177 9.02 15.68 4.92
CA SER A 177 8.76 17.01 5.47
C SER A 177 9.94 17.46 6.34
N ASN A 178 9.74 18.51 7.13
CA ASN A 178 10.72 19.03 8.08
C ASN A 178 10.35 18.65 9.53
N PRO A 179 10.45 17.37 9.93
CA PRO A 179 10.05 16.91 11.27
C PRO A 179 10.96 17.44 12.38
N HIS A 180 12.17 17.87 12.03
CA HIS A 180 13.14 18.44 12.96
C HIS A 180 13.06 19.97 13.05
N SER A 181 12.08 20.58 12.38
CA SER A 181 11.88 22.03 12.36
C SER A 181 13.14 22.82 12.01
N VAL A 182 13.97 22.27 11.12
CA VAL A 182 15.21 22.88 10.66
C VAL A 182 14.89 24.18 9.93
N THR A 183 15.58 25.26 10.27
CA THR A 183 15.36 26.61 9.73
C THR A 183 16.19 26.85 8.48
N LYS A 184 15.81 27.86 7.67
CA LYS A 184 16.62 28.30 6.52
C LYS A 184 18.06 28.66 6.90
N SER A 185 18.25 29.23 8.09
CA SER A 185 19.57 29.59 8.62
C SER A 185 20.46 28.37 8.84
N GLN A 186 19.91 27.30 9.41
CA GLN A 186 20.65 26.06 9.69
C GLN A 186 21.18 25.36 8.43
N VAL A 187 20.55 25.57 7.27
CA VAL A 187 21.01 25.04 5.97
C VAL A 187 21.75 26.09 5.13
N GLY A 188 22.11 27.25 5.68
CA GLY A 188 22.86 28.30 4.98
C GLY A 188 22.06 29.16 4.00
N LEU A 189 20.72 29.05 4.01
CA LEU A 189 19.81 29.79 3.12
C LEU A 189 19.07 30.93 3.84
N GLY A 190 19.58 31.40 4.98
CA GLY A 190 18.91 32.42 5.82
C GLY A 190 18.60 33.73 5.08
N ASN A 191 19.45 34.12 4.12
CA ASN A 191 19.28 35.33 3.32
C ASN A 191 18.42 35.13 2.06
N VAL A 192 17.98 33.90 1.77
CA VAL A 192 17.22 33.59 0.55
C VAL A 192 15.72 33.87 0.78
N PRO A 193 15.14 34.89 0.09
CA PRO A 193 13.72 35.18 0.17
C PRO A 193 12.90 34.00 -0.37
N ASN A 194 11.70 33.76 0.18
CA ASN A 194 10.78 32.77 -0.37
C ASN A 194 9.69 33.50 -1.15
N VAL A 195 10.02 33.89 -2.38
CA VAL A 195 9.12 34.56 -3.33
C VAL A 195 9.07 33.76 -4.62
N ALA A 196 7.96 33.83 -5.36
CA ALA A 196 7.86 33.20 -6.66
C ALA A 196 8.85 33.83 -7.66
N THR A 197 9.28 33.09 -8.67
CA THR A 197 10.27 33.58 -9.66
C THR A 197 9.80 34.81 -10.42
N ASN A 198 8.48 34.95 -10.63
CA ASN A 198 7.85 36.10 -11.28
C ASN A 198 7.49 37.25 -10.33
N ASP A 199 7.78 37.11 -9.03
CA ASP A 199 7.49 38.09 -7.98
C ASP A 199 8.79 38.53 -7.26
N GLN A 200 9.91 38.49 -7.99
CA GLN A 200 11.18 39.01 -7.50
C GLN A 200 11.27 40.51 -7.79
N THR A 201 11.59 41.30 -6.76
CA THR A 201 11.86 42.73 -6.89
C THR A 201 13.36 42.95 -7.07
N PRO A 202 13.86 43.16 -8.30
CA PRO A 202 15.28 43.40 -8.49
C PRO A 202 15.70 44.74 -7.92
N THR A 203 16.90 44.78 -7.35
CA THR A 203 17.59 46.03 -7.00
C THR A 203 18.70 46.27 -8.01
N PHE A 204 18.72 47.46 -8.59
CA PHE A 204 19.73 47.87 -9.57
C PHE A 204 19.98 49.39 -9.48
N THR A 205 21.10 49.81 -10.04
CA THR A 205 21.44 51.23 -10.23
C THR A 205 21.69 51.43 -11.70
N ALA A 206 20.99 52.38 -12.32
CA ALA A 206 21.19 52.69 -13.74
C ALA A 206 22.62 53.19 -13.96
N VAL A 207 23.23 52.75 -15.06
CA VAL A 207 24.57 53.19 -15.45
C VAL A 207 24.51 54.58 -16.11
N ASN A 208 25.63 55.31 -16.05
CA ASN A 208 25.72 56.66 -16.60
C ASN A 208 25.94 56.69 -18.12
N GLU A 209 26.29 55.55 -18.74
CA GLU A 209 26.61 55.44 -20.16
C GLU A 209 26.08 54.13 -20.75
N ASP A 210 25.70 54.17 -22.03
CA ASP A 210 25.24 52.99 -22.76
C ASP A 210 26.43 52.05 -23.03
N THR A 211 26.34 50.84 -22.50
CA THR A 211 27.39 49.82 -22.60
C THR A 211 26.79 48.47 -22.95
N ALA A 212 27.53 47.66 -23.71
CA ALA A 212 27.08 46.33 -24.08
C ALA A 212 26.96 45.42 -22.85
N LEU A 213 26.01 44.47 -22.91
CA LEU A 213 25.92 43.39 -21.94
C LEU A 213 27.11 42.45 -22.10
N VAL A 214 27.70 42.02 -20.98
CA VAL A 214 28.82 41.08 -20.98
C VAL A 214 28.43 39.82 -20.20
N SER A 215 28.84 38.66 -20.70
CA SER A 215 28.57 37.38 -20.02
C SER A 215 29.30 37.31 -18.69
N GLY A 216 28.63 36.80 -17.65
CA GLY A 216 29.17 36.68 -16.29
C GLY A 216 28.98 37.91 -15.41
N GLU A 217 28.29 38.95 -15.89
CA GLU A 217 27.96 40.11 -15.05
C GLU A 217 26.90 39.80 -13.98
N LYS A 218 26.95 40.55 -12.88
CA LYS A 218 25.90 40.49 -11.84
C LYS A 218 24.56 40.93 -12.45
N LEU A 219 23.47 40.29 -12.04
CA LEU A 219 22.12 40.64 -12.52
C LEU A 219 21.77 42.12 -12.28
N SER A 220 22.17 42.68 -11.13
CA SER A 220 21.99 44.11 -10.82
C SER A 220 22.70 45.03 -11.82
N SER A 221 23.84 44.61 -12.36
CA SER A 221 24.58 45.36 -13.39
C SER A 221 23.90 45.27 -14.75
N ILE A 222 23.42 44.09 -15.13
CA ILE A 222 22.67 43.87 -16.38
C ILE A 222 21.39 44.72 -16.38
N LEU A 223 20.61 44.67 -15.30
CA LEU A 223 19.40 45.48 -15.17
C LEU A 223 19.69 46.98 -15.17
N GLY A 224 20.81 47.40 -14.57
CA GLY A 224 21.28 48.79 -14.64
C GLY A 224 21.58 49.28 -16.05
N LYS A 225 22.21 48.43 -16.89
CA LYS A 225 22.47 48.73 -18.31
C LYS A 225 21.17 48.78 -19.12
N ILE A 226 20.29 47.79 -18.95
CA ILE A 226 18.98 47.77 -19.62
C ILE A 226 18.17 49.01 -19.26
N ALA A 227 18.13 49.39 -17.98
CA ALA A 227 17.43 50.59 -17.53
C ALA A 227 17.98 51.86 -18.19
N ARG A 228 19.31 51.99 -18.31
CA ARG A 228 19.92 53.12 -19.03
C ARG A 228 19.49 53.15 -20.49
N THR A 229 19.58 52.02 -21.19
CA THR A 229 19.18 51.96 -22.60
C THR A 229 17.69 52.30 -22.79
N ILE A 230 16.80 51.85 -21.90
CA ILE A 230 15.38 52.22 -21.93
C ILE A 230 15.21 53.74 -21.74
N LEU A 231 15.92 54.35 -20.80
CA LEU A 231 15.89 55.81 -20.60
C LEU A 231 16.36 56.56 -21.85
N THR A 232 17.46 56.11 -22.48
CA THR A 232 17.97 56.68 -23.74
C THR A 232 16.89 56.57 -24.84
N VAL A 233 16.24 55.41 -24.99
CA VAL A 233 15.18 55.20 -25.98
C VAL A 233 13.95 56.09 -25.74
N ILE A 234 13.52 56.25 -24.49
CA ILE A 234 12.43 57.16 -24.13
C ILE A 234 12.77 58.60 -24.52
N SER A 235 14.00 59.05 -24.24
CA SER A 235 14.46 60.40 -24.61
C SER A 235 14.46 60.61 -26.13
N LEU A 236 14.93 59.62 -26.89
CA LEU A 236 14.92 59.65 -28.35
C LEU A 236 13.49 59.71 -28.89
N LYS A 237 12.57 58.90 -28.33
CA LYS A 237 11.15 58.93 -28.72
C LYS A 237 10.56 60.34 -28.55
N ASN A 238 10.77 60.97 -27.39
CA ASN A 238 10.27 62.32 -27.14
C ASN A 238 10.82 63.34 -28.15
N THR A 239 12.11 63.24 -28.49
CA THR A 239 12.75 64.11 -29.49
C THR A 239 12.13 63.92 -30.87
N VAL A 240 11.84 62.67 -31.26
CA VAL A 240 11.18 62.36 -32.54
C VAL A 240 9.75 62.90 -32.57
N ASP A 241 9.00 62.74 -31.48
CA ASP A 241 7.64 63.28 -31.37
C ASP A 241 7.63 64.82 -31.52
N GLU A 242 8.60 65.50 -30.90
CA GLU A 242 8.78 66.95 -31.03
C GLU A 242 9.14 67.37 -32.47
N LEU A 243 10.07 66.66 -33.12
CA LEU A 243 10.42 66.91 -34.53
C LEU A 243 9.23 66.71 -35.47
N ASN A 244 8.42 65.68 -35.25
CA ASN A 244 7.21 65.44 -36.04
C ASN A 244 6.19 66.56 -35.85
N SER A 245 5.98 67.03 -34.62
CA SER A 245 5.09 68.16 -34.36
C SER A 245 5.60 69.45 -35.03
N ASN A 246 6.92 69.69 -34.98
CA ASN A 246 7.55 70.82 -35.65
C ASN A 246 7.40 70.74 -37.18
N LEU A 247 7.54 69.54 -37.75
CA LEU A 247 7.32 69.31 -39.19
C LEU A 247 5.87 69.59 -39.59
N ASP A 248 4.89 69.08 -38.84
CA ASP A 248 3.47 69.34 -39.07
C ASP A 248 3.14 70.84 -39.01
N ASN A 249 3.69 71.54 -38.03
CA ASN A 249 3.52 72.99 -37.90
C ASN A 249 4.17 73.75 -39.07
N LEU A 250 5.36 73.32 -39.49
CA LEU A 250 6.03 73.90 -40.65
C LEU A 250 5.19 73.70 -41.93
N ILE A 251 4.67 72.49 -42.15
CA ILE A 251 3.78 72.20 -43.28
C ILE A 251 2.54 73.10 -43.21
N LYS A 252 1.87 73.21 -42.07
CA LYS A 252 0.67 74.06 -41.93
C LYS A 252 0.94 75.56 -42.16
N THR A 253 2.11 76.06 -41.76
CA THR A 253 2.44 77.49 -41.84
C THR A 253 3.10 77.89 -43.16
N GLN A 254 3.79 76.98 -43.83
CA GLN A 254 4.49 77.22 -45.09
C GLN A 254 3.73 76.70 -46.30
N SER A 255 2.61 76.01 -46.11
CA SER A 255 1.78 75.56 -47.22
C SER A 255 0.42 76.25 -47.25
N PHE A 256 -0.07 76.48 -48.46
CA PHE A 256 -1.39 77.04 -48.72
C PHE A 256 -2.12 76.10 -49.68
N ALA A 257 -3.37 75.78 -49.38
CA ALA A 257 -4.25 75.02 -50.26
C ALA A 257 -5.21 75.99 -50.94
N GLY A 258 -5.11 76.12 -52.26
CA GLY A 258 -6.06 76.88 -53.07
C GLY A 258 -7.07 75.94 -53.72
N TYR A 259 -8.33 76.35 -53.74
CA TYR A 259 -9.43 75.54 -54.25
C TYR A 259 -10.10 76.26 -55.42
N VAL A 260 -10.55 75.49 -56.41
CA VAL A 260 -11.44 75.98 -57.47
C VAL A 260 -12.60 75.01 -57.61
N ASN A 261 -13.82 75.56 -57.60
CA ASN A 261 -15.04 74.81 -57.84
C ASN A 261 -15.44 75.05 -59.29
N LEU A 262 -15.60 73.96 -60.05
CA LEU A 262 -16.00 74.02 -61.44
C LEU A 262 -17.33 73.29 -61.64
N PRO A 263 -18.31 73.92 -62.30
CA PRO A 263 -19.59 73.28 -62.57
C PRO A 263 -19.42 72.24 -63.67
N SER A 264 -19.61 70.95 -63.35
CA SER A 264 -19.56 69.86 -64.35
C SER A 264 -20.85 69.81 -65.16
N LYS A 265 -20.76 70.00 -66.49
CA LYS A 265 -21.90 69.85 -67.41
C LYS A 265 -21.78 68.59 -68.27
N GLY A 266 -22.07 67.39 -67.76
CA GLY A 266 -22.30 66.21 -68.61
C GLY A 266 -21.08 65.59 -69.31
N GLU A 267 -21.32 64.46 -70.00
CA GLU A 267 -20.28 63.56 -70.52
C GLU A 267 -19.44 64.21 -71.64
N GLY A 268 -18.11 64.13 -71.53
CA GLY A 268 -17.16 64.66 -72.52
C GLY A 268 -16.84 66.16 -72.41
N ASN A 269 -17.43 66.89 -71.46
CA ASN A 269 -17.13 68.31 -71.27
C ASN A 269 -15.82 68.55 -70.50
N VAL A 270 -15.14 69.62 -70.89
CA VAL A 270 -13.86 70.06 -70.34
C VAL A 270 -14.08 71.43 -69.72
N ASP A 271 -14.21 71.47 -68.41
CA ASP A 271 -14.39 72.72 -67.68
C ASP A 271 -13.03 73.23 -67.18
N MET A 272 -12.77 74.51 -67.40
CA MET A 272 -11.49 75.15 -67.08
C MET A 272 -11.65 76.23 -66.02
N GLY A 273 -10.90 76.07 -64.94
CA GLY A 273 -10.74 77.05 -63.88
C GLY A 273 -9.35 77.67 -63.89
N ARG A 274 -9.24 78.82 -63.23
CA ARG A 274 -7.95 79.47 -63.01
C ARG A 274 -7.77 79.72 -61.53
N LEU A 275 -6.59 79.37 -61.03
CA LEU A 275 -6.13 79.67 -59.70
C LEU A 275 -4.86 80.52 -59.79
N ASN A 276 -4.81 81.60 -59.02
CA ASN A 276 -3.63 82.46 -58.97
C ASN A 276 -2.62 81.87 -57.99
N ILE A 277 -1.34 81.85 -58.38
CA ILE A 277 -0.26 81.51 -57.45
C ILE A 277 -0.08 82.72 -56.52
N PRO A 278 -0.25 82.59 -55.20
CA PRO A 278 -0.02 83.70 -54.28
C PRO A 278 1.44 84.19 -54.35
N THR A 279 1.66 85.49 -54.21
CA THR A 279 3.01 86.08 -54.24
C THR A 279 3.90 85.45 -53.17
N GLY A 280 5.08 84.98 -53.55
CA GLY A 280 6.01 84.31 -52.64
C GLY A 280 5.66 82.85 -52.36
N TYR A 281 4.82 82.23 -53.18
CA TYR A 281 4.57 80.79 -53.14
C TYR A 281 4.90 80.13 -54.49
N THR A 282 5.27 78.85 -54.44
CA THR A 282 5.47 77.97 -55.59
C THR A 282 4.47 76.84 -55.54
N TYR A 283 3.88 76.53 -56.69
CA TYR A 283 3.02 75.37 -56.86
C TYR A 283 3.85 74.08 -56.80
N ILE A 284 3.42 73.11 -55.99
CA ILE A 284 4.17 71.86 -55.80
C ILE A 284 3.38 70.59 -56.04
N GLY A 285 2.05 70.67 -56.25
CA GLY A 285 1.27 69.49 -56.61
C GLY A 285 -0.22 69.59 -56.26
N VAL A 286 -0.92 68.48 -56.43
CA VAL A 286 -2.37 68.33 -56.20
C VAL A 286 -2.59 67.52 -54.93
N ILE A 287 -3.52 67.94 -54.07
CA ILE A 287 -3.79 67.26 -52.79
C ILE A 287 -5.00 66.32 -52.89
N SER A 288 -6.06 66.74 -53.59
CA SER A 288 -7.26 65.90 -53.75
C SER A 288 -8.05 66.24 -55.01
N LYS A 289 -8.74 65.20 -55.50
CA LYS A 289 -9.92 65.29 -56.37
C LYS A 289 -11.15 65.18 -55.44
N ASP A 290 -12.26 65.78 -55.83
CA ASP A 290 -13.47 65.83 -55.02
C ASP A 290 -13.85 64.47 -54.40
N SER A 291 -13.97 64.43 -53.07
CA SER A 291 -14.25 63.20 -52.32
C SER A 291 -15.66 62.65 -52.56
N ASP A 292 -16.58 63.51 -52.99
CA ASP A 292 -18.00 63.16 -53.08
C ASP A 292 -18.31 62.32 -54.32
N TYR A 293 -17.40 62.30 -55.31
CA TYR A 293 -17.56 61.58 -56.58
C TYR A 293 -16.43 60.59 -56.90
N GLY A 294 -15.44 60.44 -56.01
CA GLY A 294 -14.32 59.48 -56.18
C GLY A 294 -13.48 59.73 -57.44
N ASP A 295 -12.96 58.66 -58.05
CA ASP A 295 -12.09 58.72 -59.24
C ASP A 295 -12.80 59.11 -60.55
N GLN A 296 -14.08 59.48 -60.50
CA GLN A 296 -14.91 59.74 -61.69
C GLN A 296 -14.57 61.08 -62.38
N PHE A 297 -13.94 62.00 -61.67
CA PHE A 297 -13.44 63.27 -62.22
C PHE A 297 -11.91 63.35 -62.15
N LEU A 298 -11.28 63.73 -63.27
CA LEU A 298 -9.85 63.97 -63.32
C LEU A 298 -9.57 65.47 -63.28
N CYS A 299 -9.06 65.97 -62.15
CA CYS A 299 -8.44 67.30 -62.09
C CYS A 299 -7.02 67.21 -62.66
N SER A 300 -6.73 67.99 -63.70
CA SER A 300 -5.39 68.19 -64.24
C SER A 300 -5.00 69.66 -64.10
N PHE A 301 -3.74 69.90 -63.75
CA PHE A 301 -3.25 71.24 -63.42
C PHE A 301 -2.08 71.55 -64.33
N GLN A 302 -2.13 72.71 -64.99
CA GLN A 302 -1.03 73.16 -65.82
C GLN A 302 -0.67 74.60 -65.50
N ARG A 303 0.62 74.81 -65.19
CA ARG A 303 1.15 76.13 -64.88
C ARG A 303 1.38 76.92 -66.15
N TYR A 304 0.89 78.16 -66.17
CA TYR A 304 1.17 79.15 -67.20
C TYR A 304 1.47 80.49 -66.51
N GLY A 305 2.75 80.86 -66.44
CA GLY A 305 3.20 82.06 -65.72
C GLY A 305 2.88 82.00 -64.22
N ASP A 306 2.16 83.02 -63.74
CA ASP A 306 1.71 83.19 -62.34
C ASP A 306 0.33 82.56 -62.06
N HIS A 307 -0.17 81.75 -63.00
CA HIS A 307 -1.47 81.12 -62.93
C HIS A 307 -1.35 79.61 -63.10
N ILE A 308 -2.26 78.91 -62.43
CA ILE A 308 -2.51 77.49 -62.65
C ILE A 308 -3.87 77.38 -63.29
N TYR A 309 -3.90 76.75 -64.45
CA TYR A 309 -5.13 76.35 -65.08
C TYR A 309 -5.49 74.95 -64.59
N VAL A 310 -6.71 74.83 -64.11
CA VAL A 310 -7.28 73.57 -63.64
C VAL A 310 -8.27 73.11 -64.68
N VAL A 311 -8.08 71.90 -65.18
CA VAL A 311 -8.94 71.30 -66.17
C VAL A 311 -9.58 70.08 -65.53
N VAL A 312 -10.92 70.10 -65.45
CA VAL A 312 -11.72 68.97 -64.97
C VAL A 312 -12.23 68.22 -66.18
N ARG A 313 -12.01 66.90 -66.18
CA ARG A 313 -12.63 65.98 -67.13
C ARG A 313 -13.51 64.99 -66.39
N ASN A 314 -14.76 64.89 -66.82
CA ASN A 314 -15.61 63.77 -66.46
C ASN A 314 -15.12 62.52 -67.21
N THR A 315 -14.76 61.48 -66.47
CA THR A 315 -14.27 60.20 -67.03
C THR A 315 -15.32 59.08 -66.94
N PHE A 316 -16.50 59.38 -66.39
CA PHE A 316 -17.61 58.46 -66.27
C PHE A 316 -18.51 58.51 -67.50
N ALA A 317 -19.00 57.34 -67.95
CA ALA A 317 -19.84 57.19 -69.13
C ALA A 317 -21.32 57.54 -68.87
N GLY A 318 -21.57 58.74 -68.32
CA GLY A 318 -22.89 59.25 -67.99
C GLY A 318 -22.91 60.72 -67.55
N THR A 319 -24.12 61.29 -67.42
CA THR A 319 -24.30 62.69 -67.02
C THR A 319 -24.24 62.83 -65.50
N LEU A 320 -23.13 63.35 -64.98
CA LEU A 320 -22.99 63.77 -63.59
C LEU A 320 -23.07 65.29 -63.51
N THR A 321 -23.98 65.81 -62.67
CA THR A 321 -24.15 67.24 -62.40
C THR A 321 -23.82 67.51 -60.94
N GLY A 322 -22.78 68.31 -60.70
CA GLY A 322 -22.29 68.68 -59.38
C GLY A 322 -21.10 69.64 -59.51
N ASP A 323 -20.83 70.40 -58.45
CA ASP A 323 -19.61 71.21 -58.38
C ASP A 323 -18.44 70.30 -58.04
N VAL A 324 -17.39 70.33 -58.85
CA VAL A 324 -16.16 69.56 -58.60
C VAL A 324 -15.12 70.48 -57.97
N SER A 325 -14.68 70.12 -56.78
CA SER A 325 -13.64 70.81 -56.03
C SER A 325 -12.26 70.22 -56.35
N CYS A 326 -11.38 71.02 -56.94
CA CYS A 326 -9.99 70.64 -57.20
C CYS A 326 -9.04 71.47 -56.33
N THR A 327 -8.12 70.80 -55.62
CA THR A 327 -7.20 71.46 -54.66
C THR A 327 -5.76 71.44 -55.14
N ALA A 328 -5.16 72.62 -55.26
CA ALA A 328 -3.73 72.80 -55.51
C ALA A 328 -2.98 73.13 -54.21
N LEU A 329 -1.82 72.49 -54.01
CA LEU A 329 -0.89 72.79 -52.93
C LEU A 329 0.18 73.78 -53.39
N PHE A 330 0.40 74.79 -52.57
CA PHE A 330 1.43 75.79 -52.73
C PHE A 330 2.36 75.75 -51.52
N LEU A 331 3.66 75.86 -51.73
CA LEU A 331 4.65 76.08 -50.68
C LEU A 331 5.19 77.49 -50.76
N LYS A 332 5.38 78.15 -49.62
CA LYS A 332 6.02 79.45 -49.53
C LYS A 332 7.50 79.33 -49.94
N ASN A 333 7.95 80.28 -50.76
CA ASN A 333 9.34 80.41 -51.23
C ASN A 333 10.29 80.78 -50.10
#